data_AF-A0A4Q7KQT0-F1
#
_entry.id   AF-A0A4Q7KQT0-F1
#
_cell.length_a   1.000
_cell.length_b   1.000
_cell.length_c   1.000
_cell.angle_alpha   90.00
_cell.angle_beta   90.00
_cell.angle_gamma   90.00
#
_symmetry.space_group_name_H-M   'P 1'
#
loop_
_entity.id
_entity.type
_entity.pdbx_description
1 polymer ?
#
loop_
_entity_poly.entity_id
_entity_poly.type
_entity_poly.pdbx_seq_one_letter_code
_entity_poly.pdbx_strand_id
1 'polypeptide(L)'
;MKGSAVLTSELDHWIDELRRRRWSFYYFPNRHAPEIVAAVWLWHECADVILLYREDKMVAFRTPDVGDPLCPEWVTAFYGTDDQTTTVWVIRWALGLPEPGTDQESHYVHLMSAPASCRVERARPMVHRPGVQA
;
A
#
# COMPACT_ATOMS: atom_id res chain seq x y z
N MET A 1 30.81 3.01 26.65
CA MET A 1 29.63 3.32 27.47
C MET A 1 28.37 2.90 26.72
N LYS A 2 27.64 1.93 27.31
CA LYS A 2 26.23 1.56 27.19
C LYS A 2 25.38 2.08 26.01
N GLY A 3 24.97 1.12 25.17
CA GLY A 3 23.61 0.87 24.66
C GLY A 3 22.73 2.05 24.22
N SER A 4 22.60 2.24 22.91
CA SER A 4 21.44 2.90 22.33
C SER A 4 20.49 1.80 21.84
N ALA A 5 19.45 1.52 22.61
CA ALA A 5 18.31 0.77 22.11
C ALA A 5 17.62 1.63 21.06
N VAL A 6 17.49 1.12 19.84
CA VAL A 6 16.79 1.79 18.74
C VAL A 6 15.31 1.90 19.14
N LEU A 7 14.85 3.12 19.42
CA LEU A 7 13.43 3.43 19.55
C LEU A 7 12.87 3.51 18.12
N THR A 8 12.47 2.36 17.58
CA THR A 8 11.75 2.27 16.31
C THR A 8 10.43 3.05 16.43
N SER A 9 10.18 4.02 15.56
CA SER A 9 8.92 4.77 15.60
C SER A 9 7.73 3.85 15.30
N GLU A 10 6.51 4.23 15.72
CA GLU A 10 5.30 3.44 15.41
C GLU A 10 5.15 3.20 13.90
N LEU A 11 5.51 4.20 13.09
CA LEU A 11 5.52 4.08 11.63
C LEU A 11 6.55 3.05 11.15
N ASP A 12 7.77 3.09 11.67
CA ASP A 12 8.81 2.13 11.30
C ASP A 12 8.38 0.68 11.60
N HIS A 13 7.71 0.47 12.74
CA HIS A 13 7.15 -0.84 13.09
C HIS A 13 6.18 -1.36 12.03
N TRP A 14 5.26 -0.53 11.55
CA TRP A 14 4.28 -0.93 10.53
C TRP A 14 4.88 -1.09 9.14
N ILE A 15 5.90 -0.30 8.80
CA ILE A 15 6.67 -0.49 7.56
C ILE A 15 7.42 -1.83 7.61
N ASP A 16 8.04 -2.17 8.75
CA ASP A 16 8.72 -3.45 8.93
C ASP A 16 7.74 -4.63 8.88
N GLU A 17 6.51 -4.44 9.36
CA GLU A 17 5.45 -5.43 9.24
C GLU A 17 5.06 -5.69 7.77
N LEU A 18 4.93 -4.63 6.94
CA LEU A 18 4.71 -4.79 5.50
C LEU A 18 5.86 -5.57 4.83
N ARG A 19 7.11 -5.26 5.20
CA ARG A 19 8.30 -5.99 4.71
C ARG A 19 8.28 -7.45 5.13
N ARG A 20 7.96 -7.73 6.40
CA ARG A 20 7.86 -9.10 6.96
C ARG A 20 6.80 -9.91 6.23
N ARG A 21 5.66 -9.29 5.89
CA ARG A 21 4.59 -9.88 5.08
C ARG A 21 4.90 -9.92 3.58
N ARG A 22 6.10 -9.50 3.15
CA ARG A 22 6.57 -9.55 1.75
C ARG A 22 5.75 -8.70 0.77
N TRP A 23 5.25 -7.56 1.23
CA TRP A 23 4.71 -6.55 0.33
C TRP A 23 5.79 -6.05 -0.64
N SER A 24 5.42 -5.80 -1.89
CA SER A 24 6.31 -5.26 -2.91
C SER A 24 6.32 -3.74 -2.84
N PHE A 25 7.51 -3.13 -2.81
CA PHE A 25 7.65 -1.67 -2.75
C PHE A 25 8.10 -1.08 -4.09
N TYR A 26 7.41 -0.03 -4.53
CA TYR A 26 7.74 0.75 -5.73
C TYR A 26 8.00 2.19 -5.32
N TYR A 27 9.04 2.79 -5.90
CA TYR A 27 9.49 4.14 -5.57
C TYR A 27 9.46 5.01 -6.81
N PHE A 28 8.79 6.15 -6.73
CA PHE A 28 8.61 7.06 -7.85
C PHE A 28 9.13 8.45 -7.50
N PRO A 29 9.88 9.13 -8.38
CA PRO A 29 10.45 8.58 -9.62
C PRO A 29 11.64 7.64 -9.34
N ASN A 30 12.24 7.69 -8.15
CA ASN A 30 13.37 6.85 -7.77
C ASN A 30 13.41 6.59 -6.25
N ARG A 31 14.24 5.62 -5.83
CA ARG A 31 14.35 5.16 -4.44
C ARG A 31 15.05 6.15 -3.49
N HIS A 32 15.91 7.02 -4.00
CA HIS A 32 16.73 7.90 -3.15
C HIS A 32 15.96 9.14 -2.69
N ALA A 33 15.01 9.60 -3.50
CA ALA A 33 14.16 10.74 -3.17
C ALA A 33 12.75 10.51 -3.75
N PRO A 34 12.00 9.50 -3.26
CA PRO A 34 10.66 9.25 -3.78
C PRO A 34 9.72 10.41 -3.45
N GLU A 35 8.90 10.76 -4.42
CA GLU A 35 7.68 11.55 -4.28
C GLU A 35 6.50 10.66 -3.90
N ILE A 36 6.49 9.42 -4.40
CA ILE A 36 5.50 8.39 -4.08
C ILE A 36 6.21 7.10 -3.70
N VAL A 37 5.77 6.49 -2.61
CA VAL A 37 6.09 5.11 -2.26
C VAL A 37 4.81 4.30 -2.35
N ALA A 38 4.80 3.30 -3.23
CA ALA A 38 3.70 2.34 -3.29
C ALA A 38 4.12 1.03 -2.62
N ALA A 39 3.25 0.46 -1.79
CA ALA A 39 3.36 -0.91 -1.33
C ALA A 39 2.20 -1.72 -1.91
N VAL A 40 2.49 -2.87 -2.53
CA VAL A 40 1.49 -3.71 -3.19
C VAL A 40 1.57 -5.13 -2.67
N TRP A 41 0.41 -5.70 -2.37
CA TRP A 41 0.21 -7.11 -2.11
C TRP A 41 -0.72 -7.68 -3.18
N LEU A 42 -0.20 -8.64 -3.95
CA LEU A 42 -0.96 -9.29 -5.02
C LEU A 42 -1.63 -10.54 -4.48
N TRP A 43 -2.94 -10.61 -4.69
CA TRP A 43 -3.73 -11.83 -4.55
C TRP A 43 -3.89 -12.51 -5.90
N HIS A 44 -4.60 -13.64 -5.94
CA HIS A 44 -4.88 -14.32 -7.20
C HIS A 44 -5.73 -13.48 -8.16
N GLU A 45 -6.73 -12.77 -7.63
CA GLU A 45 -7.77 -12.08 -8.42
C GLU A 45 -7.84 -10.57 -8.16
N CYS A 46 -7.02 -10.03 -7.25
CA CYS A 46 -7.02 -8.62 -6.90
C CYS A 46 -5.68 -8.18 -6.30
N ALA A 47 -5.56 -6.91 -5.93
CA ALA A 47 -4.40 -6.37 -5.25
C ALA A 47 -4.80 -5.41 -4.13
N ASP A 48 -4.07 -5.46 -3.02
CA ASP A 48 -4.08 -4.42 -2.00
C ASP A 48 -2.91 -3.48 -2.23
N VAL A 49 -3.19 -2.17 -2.17
CA VAL A 49 -2.23 -1.12 -2.50
C VAL A 49 -2.25 -0.06 -1.42
N ILE A 50 -1.06 0.41 -1.05
CA ILE A 50 -0.86 1.60 -0.22
C ILE A 50 -0.04 2.58 -1.05
N LEU A 51 -0.53 3.80 -1.22
CA LEU A 51 0.22 4.91 -1.83
C LEU A 51 0.52 5.95 -0.76
N LEU A 52 1.79 6.27 -0.58
CA LEU A 52 2.28 7.32 0.32
C LEU A 52 2.91 8.42 -0.52
N TYR A 53 2.31 9.61 -0.50
CA TYR A 53 2.81 10.79 -1.19
C TYR A 53 3.62 11.66 -0.22
N ARG A 54 4.65 12.35 -0.73
CA ARG A 54 5.48 13.26 0.08
C ARG A 54 4.67 14.41 0.72
N GLU A 55 3.57 14.83 0.11
CA GLU A 55 2.69 15.91 0.60
C GLU A 55 1.73 15.45 1.71
N ASP A 56 2.11 14.45 2.51
CA ASP A 56 1.28 13.86 3.58
C ASP A 56 -0.08 13.30 3.13
N LYS A 57 -0.28 13.10 1.82
CA LYS A 57 -1.43 12.36 1.30
C LYS A 57 -1.09 10.88 1.33
N MET A 58 -2.04 10.07 1.78
CA MET A 58 -1.92 8.62 1.74
C MET A 58 -3.23 7.99 1.35
N VAL A 59 -3.20 6.85 0.67
CA VAL A 59 -4.41 6.07 0.45
C VAL A 59 -4.05 4.60 0.47
N ALA A 60 -4.93 3.79 1.04
CA ALA A 60 -4.93 2.35 0.85
C ALA A 60 -6.20 1.95 0.10
N PHE A 61 -6.10 0.95 -0.77
CA PHE A 61 -7.25 0.44 -1.49
C PHE A 61 -7.05 -1.01 -1.92
N ARG A 62 -8.17 -1.69 -2.17
CA ARG A 62 -8.22 -2.97 -2.87
C ARG A 62 -8.76 -2.75 -4.28
N THR A 63 -8.09 -3.30 -5.28
CA THR A 63 -8.52 -3.24 -6.68
C THR A 63 -8.61 -4.63 -7.30
N PRO A 64 -9.67 -4.94 -8.08
CA PRO A 64 -9.75 -6.18 -8.86
C PRO A 64 -8.86 -6.14 -10.12
N ASP A 65 -8.30 -4.97 -10.47
CA ASP A 65 -7.50 -4.79 -11.68
C ASP A 65 -6.08 -5.35 -11.48
N VAL A 66 -5.90 -6.64 -11.74
CA VAL A 66 -4.58 -7.32 -11.63
C VAL A 66 -3.57 -6.92 -12.73
N GLY A 67 -3.95 -6.06 -13.68
CA GLY A 67 -3.08 -5.56 -14.74
C GLY A 67 -2.02 -4.58 -14.23
N ASP A 68 -2.46 -3.34 -13.93
CA ASP A 68 -1.63 -2.34 -13.25
C ASP A 68 -2.36 -1.87 -11.97
N PRO A 69 -2.05 -2.46 -10.80
CA PRO A 69 -2.74 -2.12 -9.56
C PRO A 69 -2.44 -0.69 -9.09
N LEU A 70 -1.44 0.00 -9.68
CA LEU A 70 -1.11 1.38 -9.36
C LEU A 70 -1.88 2.40 -10.21
N CYS A 71 -2.66 1.94 -11.19
CA CYS A 71 -3.55 2.77 -12.00
C CYS A 71 -4.92 2.10 -12.19
N PRO A 72 -5.63 1.76 -11.10
CA PRO A 72 -6.88 1.02 -11.17
C PRO A 72 -8.00 1.87 -11.78
N GLU A 73 -8.88 1.25 -12.54
CA GLU A 73 -10.16 1.85 -12.92
C GLU A 73 -11.19 1.70 -11.79
N TRP A 74 -11.14 0.55 -11.10
CA TRP A 74 -12.10 0.18 -10.06
C TRP A 74 -11.42 -0.16 -8.74
N VAL A 75 -12.10 0.13 -7.64
CA VAL A 75 -11.72 -0.33 -6.30
C VAL A 75 -12.92 -1.01 -5.63
N THR A 76 -12.65 -1.96 -4.74
CA THR A 76 -13.68 -2.60 -3.90
C THR A 76 -13.72 -2.04 -2.49
N ALA A 77 -12.64 -1.38 -2.06
CA ALA A 77 -12.52 -0.67 -0.80
C ALA A 77 -11.39 0.36 -0.90
N PHE A 78 -11.49 1.49 -0.20
CA PHE A 78 -10.39 2.45 -0.04
C PHE A 78 -10.48 3.23 1.27
N TYR A 79 -9.34 3.78 1.73
CA TYR A 79 -9.22 4.54 2.97
C TYR A 79 -8.03 5.53 2.93
N GLY A 80 -8.17 6.70 3.56
CA GLY A 80 -7.05 7.64 3.79
C GLY A 80 -7.10 8.96 3.03
N THR A 81 -8.17 9.29 2.33
CA THR A 81 -8.24 10.47 1.46
C THR A 81 -8.50 11.81 2.18
N ASP A 82 -8.46 11.85 3.51
CA ASP A 82 -8.73 13.05 4.31
C ASP A 82 -7.48 13.57 5.03
N ASP A 83 -7.48 14.85 5.36
CA ASP A 83 -6.35 15.56 5.99
C ASP A 83 -6.13 15.19 7.48
N GLN A 84 -6.97 14.32 8.05
CA GLN A 84 -6.91 13.93 9.47
C GLN A 84 -6.39 12.50 9.66
N THR A 85 -6.32 11.71 8.60
CA THR A 85 -5.81 10.35 8.63
C THR A 85 -4.30 10.36 8.76
N THR A 86 -3.73 9.38 9.48
CA THR A 86 -2.27 9.21 9.56
C THR A 86 -1.82 8.01 8.73
N THR A 87 -0.57 8.01 8.29
CA THR A 87 0.04 6.88 7.57
C THR A 87 -0.09 5.56 8.34
N VAL A 88 0.04 5.59 9.67
CA VAL A 88 -0.12 4.41 10.53
C VAL A 88 -1.53 3.82 10.39
N TRP A 89 -2.57 4.64 10.38
CA TRP A 89 -3.95 4.15 10.21
C TRP A 89 -4.20 3.59 8.82
N VAL A 90 -3.63 4.19 7.77
CA VAL A 90 -3.73 3.66 6.40
C VAL A 90 -3.07 2.29 6.28
N ILE A 91 -1.87 2.11 6.84
CA ILE A 91 -1.18 0.81 6.84
C ILE A 91 -1.98 -0.23 7.64
N ARG A 92 -2.45 0.14 8.84
CA ARG A 92 -3.27 -0.76 9.68
C ARG A 92 -4.54 -1.18 8.99
N TRP A 93 -5.23 -0.25 8.32
CA TRP A 93 -6.45 -0.54 7.58
C TRP A 93 -6.18 -1.56 6.46
N ALA A 94 -5.13 -1.34 5.64
CA ALA A 94 -4.77 -2.27 4.58
C ALA A 94 -4.40 -3.67 5.10
N LEU A 95 -3.62 -3.73 6.20
CA LEU A 95 -3.23 -4.99 6.84
C LEU A 95 -4.38 -5.72 7.55
N GLY A 96 -5.47 -5.00 7.84
CA GLY A 96 -6.67 -5.50 8.50
C GLY A 96 -7.79 -5.88 7.53
N LEU A 97 -7.61 -5.66 6.22
CA LEU A 97 -8.56 -6.13 5.22
C LEU A 97 -8.68 -7.66 5.31
N PRO A 98 -9.91 -8.21 5.28
CA PRO A 98 -10.10 -9.65 5.14
C PRO A 98 -9.39 -10.18 3.88
N GLU A 99 -8.98 -11.43 3.94
CA GLU A 99 -8.50 -12.14 2.74
C GLU A 99 -9.61 -12.15 1.67
N PRO A 100 -9.28 -11.89 0.40
CA PRO A 100 -10.26 -11.92 -0.68
C PRO A 100 -10.96 -13.28 -0.80
N GLY A 101 -12.24 -13.26 -1.16
CA GLY A 101 -13.05 -14.47 -1.34
C GLY A 101 -13.54 -15.12 -0.04
N THR A 102 -13.30 -14.49 1.12
CA THR A 102 -13.83 -14.96 2.41
C THR A 102 -15.20 -14.35 2.72
N ASP A 103 -16.01 -15.04 3.53
CA ASP A 103 -17.31 -14.52 4.00
C ASP A 103 -17.18 -13.16 4.70
N GLN A 104 -16.06 -12.95 5.40
CA GLN A 104 -15.76 -11.68 6.06
C GLN A 104 -15.59 -10.54 5.04
N GLU A 105 -15.01 -10.82 3.86
CA GLU A 105 -14.84 -9.81 2.81
C GLU A 105 -16.18 -9.31 2.28
N SER A 106 -17.18 -10.19 2.15
CA SER A 106 -18.50 -9.89 1.59
C SER A 106 -19.20 -8.69 2.23
N HIS A 107 -18.83 -8.35 3.47
CA HIS A 107 -19.39 -7.22 4.21
C HIS A 107 -18.76 -5.86 3.83
N TYR A 108 -17.66 -5.87 3.07
CA TYR A 108 -16.84 -4.69 2.74
C TYR A 108 -16.66 -4.48 1.23
N VAL A 109 -17.05 -5.44 0.39
CA VAL A 109 -16.91 -5.33 -1.07
C VAL A 109 -17.97 -4.40 -1.65
N HIS A 110 -17.52 -3.25 -2.14
CA HIS A 110 -18.33 -2.36 -2.95
C HIS A 110 -17.55 -1.97 -4.19
N LEU A 111 -17.90 -2.54 -5.35
CA LEU A 111 -17.26 -2.14 -6.60
C LEU A 111 -17.65 -0.70 -6.93
N MET A 112 -16.65 0.19 -6.99
CA MET A 112 -16.83 1.61 -7.27
C MET A 112 -15.69 2.16 -8.12
N SER A 113 -15.95 3.26 -8.83
CA SER A 113 -14.91 3.92 -9.61
C SER A 113 -13.79 4.37 -8.69
N ALA A 114 -12.55 4.06 -9.07
CA ALA A 114 -11.37 4.43 -8.29
C ALA A 114 -11.27 5.95 -8.16
N PRO A 115 -11.22 6.50 -6.92
CA PRO A 115 -10.90 7.91 -6.71
C PRO A 115 -9.57 8.27 -7.36
N ALA A 116 -9.40 9.53 -7.78
CA ALA A 116 -8.16 9.99 -8.40
C ALA A 116 -6.92 9.78 -7.51
N SER A 117 -7.10 9.82 -6.18
CA SER A 117 -6.06 9.53 -5.20
C SER A 117 -5.53 8.09 -5.25
N CYS A 118 -6.30 7.14 -5.79
CA CYS A 118 -5.91 5.73 -5.91
C CYS A 118 -5.01 5.46 -7.13
N ARG A 119 -4.54 6.50 -7.83
CA ARG A 119 -3.78 6.38 -9.07
C ARG A 119 -2.42 7.06 -8.93
N VAL A 120 -1.39 6.38 -9.44
CA VAL A 120 -0.08 6.98 -9.69
C VAL A 120 -0.08 7.54 -11.10
N GLU A 121 -0.48 8.80 -11.25
CA GLU A 121 -0.41 9.46 -12.55
C GLU A 121 1.05 9.73 -12.95
N ARG A 122 1.44 9.31 -14.16
CA ARG A 122 2.70 9.67 -14.85
C ARG A 122 4.03 9.19 -14.25
N ALA A 123 4.17 7.93 -13.85
CA ALA A 123 5.51 7.37 -13.63
C ALA A 123 5.64 5.91 -14.08
N ARG A 124 6.56 5.63 -15.00
CA ARG A 124 6.97 4.25 -15.32
C ARG A 124 7.62 3.66 -14.07
N PRO A 125 7.10 2.58 -13.47
CA PRO A 125 7.69 2.02 -12.25
C PRO A 125 9.06 1.41 -12.51
N MET A 126 10.02 1.69 -11.63
CA MET A 126 11.19 0.83 -11.46
C MET A 126 10.83 -0.26 -10.45
N VAL A 127 10.67 -1.50 -10.94
CA VAL A 127 10.28 -2.66 -10.13
C VAL A 127 11.51 -3.18 -9.36
N HIS A 128 11.43 -3.30 -8.04
CA HIS A 128 12.37 -4.07 -7.23
C HIS A 128 11.67 -5.28 -6.61
N ARG A 129 11.97 -6.49 -7.09
CA ARG A 129 11.55 -7.74 -6.44
C ARG A 129 12.65 -8.17 -5.47
N PRO A 130 12.35 -8.49 -4.20
CA PRO A 130 13.33 -9.16 -3.35
C PRO A 130 13.67 -10.52 -3.97
N GLY A 131 14.95 -10.74 -4.26
CA GLY A 131 15.43 -11.93 -4.94
C GLY A 131 15.19 -13.20 -4.13
N VAL A 132 14.68 -14.24 -4.79
CA VAL A 132 14.78 -15.62 -4.32
C VAL A 132 16.27 -15.96 -4.29
N GLN A 133 16.84 -16.18 -3.11
CA GLN A 133 18.13 -16.86 -3.02
C GLN A 133 17.91 -18.33 -3.37
N ALA A 134 18.60 -18.79 -4.42
CA ALA A 134 18.75 -20.20 -4.78
C ALA A 134 19.70 -20.89 -3.80
#